data_AF-A0A354J772-F1
#
_entry.id   AF-A0A354J772-F1
#
_cell.length_a   1.000
_cell.length_b   1.000
_cell.length_c   1.000
_cell.angle_alpha   90.00
_cell.angle_beta   90.00
_cell.angle_gamma   90.00
#
_symmetry.space_group_name_H-M   'P 1'
#
loop_
_entity.id
_entity.type
_entity.pdbx_description
1 polymer ?
#
loop_
_entity_poly.entity_id
_entity_poly.type
_entity_poly.pdbx_seq_one_letter_code
_entity_poly.pdbx_strand_id
1 'polypeptide(L)'
;MREKDKIYPAHYRIIDDTYQTVEEHTAGVKTKCALYAKALNFANTGELLGLLHDMGKYTDDFYDYITEAIYREKNGLPELKSSVDHGRHGALFILRRYHNGDVYRKLMSEIIAMIVCYHHGGMEDFISPELDVKLLNRTGWPDKLGEADNAHMQACERFLDRVMGLEQLDELFHAAAKELRDFIDMNRKRDIMLSPFHFHLLIKYLYSCLIDADRYDTYLFMQNKKEEEDIKINILWNKFSEKLSVKERSFQDKKTESELEEKIKLLRHDIWKQCKEFSDQPTGIYTLTVPTGGGKTLSSLRYALDHAIKSGKKRILYVLPFTTIIEQNADVVRSVLEADDYLLEHHSNVVNLEEYGTDEYHYR
;
A
#
# COMPACT_ATOMS: atom_id res chain seq x y z
N MET A 1 19.93 -29.73 18.16
CA MET A 1 19.35 -28.47 18.68
C MET A 1 17.97 -28.79 19.23
N ARG A 2 17.54 -28.14 20.32
CA ARG A 2 16.13 -28.27 20.72
C ARG A 2 15.30 -27.57 19.65
N GLU A 3 14.07 -28.02 19.40
CA GLU A 3 13.20 -27.40 18.37
C GLU A 3 13.02 -25.89 18.62
N LYS A 4 13.08 -25.44 19.88
CA LYS A 4 13.07 -24.03 20.28
C LYS A 4 14.26 -23.21 19.78
N ASP A 5 15.40 -23.81 19.47
CA ASP A 5 16.61 -23.10 19.02
C ASP A 5 16.70 -22.99 17.49
N LYS A 6 15.76 -23.60 16.74
CA LYS A 6 15.75 -23.56 15.27
C LYS A 6 15.43 -22.13 14.79
N ILE A 7 16.22 -21.59 13.88
CA ILE A 7 15.95 -20.28 13.27
C ILE A 7 14.99 -20.50 12.11
N TYR A 8 13.89 -19.75 12.04
CA TYR A 8 13.01 -19.74 10.88
C TYR A 8 13.26 -18.43 10.12
N PRO A 9 13.97 -18.48 8.99
CA PRO A 9 14.25 -17.26 8.23
C PRO A 9 13.02 -16.84 7.41
N ALA A 10 12.69 -15.56 7.45
CA ALA A 10 11.81 -14.92 6.49
C ALA A 10 12.59 -14.42 5.27
N HIS A 11 13.75 -13.82 5.53
CA HIS A 11 14.65 -13.27 4.51
C HIS A 11 16.11 -13.56 4.85
N TYR A 12 16.96 -13.48 3.83
CA TYR A 12 18.39 -13.68 3.95
C TYR A 12 19.13 -12.64 3.14
N ARG A 13 20.17 -12.05 3.72
CA ARG A 13 20.98 -11.00 3.11
C ARG A 13 22.40 -11.54 2.91
N ILE A 14 22.74 -11.79 1.64
CA ILE A 14 24.00 -12.45 1.26
C ILE A 14 25.26 -11.63 1.57
N ILE A 15 25.18 -10.29 1.54
CA ILE A 15 26.35 -9.41 1.64
C ILE A 15 27.11 -9.55 2.97
N ASP A 16 26.41 -9.91 4.04
CA ASP A 16 26.95 -10.04 5.40
C ASP A 16 26.47 -11.30 6.13
N ASP A 17 25.92 -12.27 5.39
CA ASP A 17 25.45 -13.56 5.90
C ASP A 17 24.42 -13.46 7.03
N THR A 18 23.49 -12.51 6.91
CA THR A 18 22.49 -12.23 7.96
C THR A 18 21.12 -12.82 7.60
N TYR A 19 20.44 -13.38 8.60
CA TYR A 19 19.04 -13.81 8.50
C TYR A 19 18.13 -12.79 9.17
N GLN A 20 16.98 -12.51 8.55
CA GLN A 20 15.85 -11.92 9.25
C GLN A 20 14.93 -13.06 9.65
N THR A 21 14.63 -13.22 10.93
CA THR A 21 13.72 -14.29 11.36
C THR A 21 12.27 -13.94 11.04
N VAL A 22 11.40 -14.94 10.98
CA VAL A 22 9.95 -14.73 10.79
C VAL A 22 9.39 -13.86 11.92
N GLU A 23 9.85 -14.00 13.16
CA GLU A 23 9.46 -13.14 14.27
C GLU A 23 9.84 -11.68 14.05
N GLU A 24 11.09 -11.42 13.64
CA GLU A 24 11.60 -10.06 13.41
C GLU A 24 10.84 -9.38 12.27
N HIS A 25 10.67 -10.09 11.16
CA HIS A 25 9.93 -9.59 10.00
C HIS A 25 8.46 -9.33 10.36
N THR A 26 7.79 -10.30 10.96
CA THR A 26 6.39 -10.17 11.38
C THR A 26 6.19 -9.00 12.36
N ALA A 27 7.14 -8.77 13.27
CA ALA A 27 7.10 -7.64 14.20
C ALA A 27 7.20 -6.28 13.47
N GLY A 28 8.09 -6.15 12.48
CA GLY A 28 8.20 -4.94 11.67
C GLY A 28 6.95 -4.69 10.82
N VAL A 29 6.48 -5.72 10.12
CA VAL A 29 5.30 -5.64 9.24
C VAL A 29 4.04 -5.33 10.02
N LYS A 30 3.78 -5.98 11.17
CA LYS A 30 2.57 -5.71 11.97
C LYS A 30 2.52 -4.28 12.48
N THR A 31 3.65 -3.72 12.91
CA THR A 31 3.72 -2.35 13.42
C THR A 31 3.46 -1.34 12.30
N LYS A 32 4.10 -1.51 11.13
CA LYS A 32 3.89 -0.62 9.97
C LYS A 32 2.48 -0.73 9.40
N CYS A 33 1.99 -1.95 9.21
CA CYS A 33 0.66 -2.19 8.68
C CYS A 33 -0.43 -1.59 9.60
N ALA A 34 -0.29 -1.74 10.93
CA ALA A 34 -1.17 -1.08 11.90
C ALA A 34 -1.11 0.46 11.80
N LEU A 35 0.09 1.03 11.64
CA LEU A 35 0.28 2.48 11.47
C LEU A 35 -0.41 3.00 10.20
N TYR A 36 -0.27 2.30 9.07
CA TYR A 36 -0.90 2.67 7.81
C TYR A 36 -2.42 2.55 7.90
N ALA A 37 -2.92 1.41 8.39
CA ALA A 37 -4.35 1.13 8.51
C ALA A 37 -5.07 2.05 9.51
N LYS A 38 -4.34 2.65 10.47
CA LYS A 38 -4.87 3.64 11.42
C LYS A 38 -5.55 4.83 10.76
N ALA A 39 -5.15 5.23 9.54
CA ALA A 39 -5.78 6.34 8.83
C ALA A 39 -7.27 6.13 8.55
N LEU A 40 -7.73 4.87 8.49
CA LEU A 40 -9.15 4.51 8.38
C LEU A 40 -9.75 3.94 9.68
N ASN A 41 -9.02 4.03 10.80
CA ASN A 41 -9.36 3.41 12.10
C ASN A 41 -9.36 1.87 12.08
N PHE A 42 -8.47 1.26 11.29
CA PHE A 42 -8.32 -0.20 11.19
C PHE A 42 -6.95 -0.67 11.72
N ALA A 43 -6.44 -0.05 12.78
CA ALA A 43 -5.09 -0.34 13.28
C ALA A 43 -4.96 -1.78 13.79
N ASN A 44 -5.96 -2.32 14.49
CA ASN A 44 -5.95 -3.70 14.99
C ASN A 44 -6.03 -4.69 13.82
N THR A 45 -6.84 -4.37 12.81
CA THR A 45 -6.90 -5.16 11.57
C THR A 45 -5.56 -5.14 10.84
N GLY A 46 -4.89 -3.99 10.75
CA GLY A 46 -3.55 -3.88 10.18
C GLY A 46 -2.51 -4.72 10.94
N GLU A 47 -2.57 -4.72 12.27
CA GLU A 47 -1.70 -5.57 13.09
C GLU A 47 -1.94 -7.07 12.83
N LEU A 48 -3.20 -7.52 12.74
CA LEU A 48 -3.53 -8.91 12.40
C LEU A 48 -3.03 -9.32 11.03
N LEU A 49 -3.19 -8.45 10.03
CA LEU A 49 -2.69 -8.69 8.67
C LEU A 49 -1.18 -8.93 8.70
N GLY A 50 -0.43 -8.04 9.34
CA GLY A 50 1.02 -8.19 9.45
C GLY A 50 1.43 -9.40 10.29
N LEU A 51 0.68 -9.77 11.32
CA LEU A 51 0.92 -10.97 12.12
C LEU A 51 0.75 -12.26 11.32
N LEU A 52 -0.31 -12.34 10.50
CA LEU A 52 -0.75 -13.61 9.91
C LEU A 52 -0.25 -13.86 8.48
N HIS A 53 0.22 -12.83 7.76
CA HIS A 53 0.57 -12.95 6.34
C HIS A 53 1.60 -14.08 6.08
N ASP A 54 2.61 -14.15 6.95
CA ASP A 54 3.76 -15.04 6.82
C ASP A 54 3.73 -16.27 7.74
N MET A 55 2.58 -16.53 8.36
CA MET A 55 2.42 -17.66 9.28
C MET A 55 2.86 -19.00 8.68
N GLY A 56 2.68 -19.20 7.36
CA GLY A 56 3.10 -20.41 6.66
C GLY A 56 4.62 -20.60 6.54
N LYS A 57 5.43 -19.57 6.81
CA LYS A 57 6.90 -19.69 6.84
C LYS A 57 7.42 -20.56 8.00
N TYR A 58 6.57 -20.88 8.97
CA TYR A 58 6.86 -21.84 10.04
C TYR A 58 6.69 -23.32 9.65
N THR A 59 6.26 -23.62 8.42
CA THR A 59 6.20 -25.00 7.91
C THR A 59 7.60 -25.53 7.62
N ASP A 60 7.81 -26.84 7.77
CA ASP A 60 9.06 -27.50 7.36
C ASP A 60 9.26 -27.42 5.84
N ASP A 61 8.19 -27.50 5.05
CA ASP A 61 8.23 -27.32 3.59
C ASP A 61 8.83 -25.95 3.20
N PHE A 62 8.39 -24.87 3.87
CA PHE A 62 8.96 -23.54 3.63
C PHE A 62 10.40 -23.45 4.14
N TYR A 63 10.70 -24.03 5.31
CA TYR A 63 12.06 -24.05 5.87
C TYR A 63 13.06 -24.73 4.92
N ASP A 64 12.70 -25.88 4.36
CA ASP A 64 13.53 -26.61 3.40
C ASP A 64 13.69 -25.82 2.10
N TYR A 65 12.60 -25.21 1.61
CA TYR A 65 12.62 -24.33 0.44
C TYR A 65 13.59 -23.16 0.62
N ILE A 66 13.47 -22.40 1.72
CA ILE A 66 14.30 -21.19 1.90
C ILE A 66 15.76 -21.57 2.19
N THR A 67 16.01 -22.68 2.89
CA THR A 67 17.37 -23.18 3.11
C THR A 67 18.06 -23.53 1.79
N GLU A 68 17.34 -24.21 0.89
CA GLU A 68 17.84 -24.53 -0.46
C GLU A 68 18.00 -23.27 -1.32
N ALA A 69 17.07 -22.31 -1.24
CA ALA A 69 17.18 -21.04 -1.95
C ALA A 69 18.45 -20.27 -1.55
N ILE A 70 18.71 -20.17 -0.24
CA ILE A 70 19.91 -19.53 0.30
C ILE A 70 21.18 -20.27 -0.12
N TYR A 71 21.17 -21.60 -0.07
CA TYR A 71 22.31 -22.41 -0.54
C TYR A 71 22.60 -22.14 -2.02
N ARG A 72 21.58 -22.07 -2.87
CA ARG A 72 21.75 -21.78 -4.30
C ARG A 72 22.32 -20.40 -4.55
N GLU A 73 21.76 -19.38 -3.89
CA GLU A 73 22.23 -18.01 -4.01
C GLU A 73 23.71 -17.88 -3.62
N LYS A 74 24.10 -18.46 -2.48
CA LYS A 74 25.50 -18.49 -2.00
C LYS A 74 26.48 -19.13 -2.99
N ASN A 75 26.01 -20.11 -3.77
CA ASN A 75 26.83 -20.87 -4.70
C ASN A 75 26.67 -20.42 -6.17
N GLY A 76 25.94 -19.33 -6.44
CA GLY A 76 25.68 -18.84 -7.79
C GLY A 76 24.90 -19.83 -8.66
N LEU A 77 24.08 -20.68 -8.04
CA LEU A 77 23.23 -21.66 -8.73
C LEU A 77 21.90 -20.99 -9.16
N PRO A 78 21.23 -21.53 -10.19
CA PRO A 78 19.91 -21.04 -10.61
C PRO A 78 18.89 -21.12 -9.48
N GLU A 79 18.03 -20.10 -9.40
CA GLU A 79 16.92 -20.00 -8.45
C GLU A 79 15.95 -21.18 -8.56
N LEU A 80 15.22 -21.44 -7.47
CA LEU A 80 14.16 -22.44 -7.45
C LEU A 80 13.00 -22.01 -8.35
N LYS A 81 12.54 -22.93 -9.20
CA LYS A 81 11.48 -22.66 -10.18
C LYS A 81 10.08 -22.53 -9.57
N SER A 82 9.89 -23.00 -8.34
CA SER A 82 8.59 -23.04 -7.67
C SER A 82 8.72 -22.54 -6.23
N SER A 83 7.76 -21.74 -5.80
CA SER A 83 7.63 -21.30 -4.40
C SER A 83 6.70 -22.22 -3.60
N VAL A 84 6.86 -22.21 -2.28
CA VAL A 84 5.92 -22.86 -1.34
C VAL A 84 4.76 -21.90 -1.03
N ASP A 85 3.53 -22.41 -1.09
CA ASP A 85 2.33 -21.65 -0.74
C ASP A 85 2.20 -21.47 0.77
N HIS A 86 2.80 -20.40 1.29
CA HIS A 86 2.76 -20.07 2.72
C HIS A 86 1.56 -19.18 3.09
N GLY A 87 1.09 -18.33 2.18
CA GLY A 87 -0.02 -17.39 2.43
C GLY A 87 -1.33 -18.08 2.81
N ARG A 88 -1.56 -19.32 2.33
CA ARG A 88 -2.77 -20.09 2.68
C ARG A 88 -2.92 -20.36 4.19
N HIS A 89 -1.82 -20.46 4.94
CA HIS A 89 -1.85 -20.95 6.31
C HIS A 89 -2.46 -19.94 7.30
N GLY A 90 -2.09 -18.66 7.19
CA GLY A 90 -2.69 -17.59 8.00
C GLY A 90 -4.17 -17.37 7.67
N ALA A 91 -4.52 -17.47 6.38
CA ALA A 91 -5.90 -17.39 5.92
C ALA A 91 -6.75 -18.56 6.44
N LEU A 92 -6.23 -19.79 6.38
CA LEU A 92 -6.92 -20.96 6.92
C LEU A 92 -7.09 -20.86 8.45
N PHE A 93 -6.07 -20.35 9.16
CA PHE A 93 -6.15 -20.13 10.61
C PHE A 93 -7.30 -19.19 10.97
N ILE A 94 -7.38 -18.01 10.32
CA ILE A 94 -8.41 -17.02 10.65
C ILE A 94 -9.82 -17.56 10.33
N LEU A 95 -10.00 -18.26 9.20
CA LEU A 95 -11.28 -18.86 8.82
C LEU A 95 -11.72 -19.94 9.81
N ARG A 96 -10.82 -20.86 10.20
CA ARG A 96 -11.14 -21.93 11.16
C ARG A 96 -11.49 -21.40 12.54
N ARG A 97 -10.73 -20.42 13.04
CA ARG A 97 -10.85 -19.94 14.43
C ARG A 97 -11.96 -18.91 14.63
N TYR A 98 -12.20 -18.06 13.62
CA TYR A 98 -13.00 -16.84 13.79
C TYR A 98 -14.17 -16.65 12.84
N HIS A 99 -14.33 -17.48 11.80
CA HIS A 99 -15.53 -17.48 10.95
C HIS A 99 -16.73 -18.11 11.68
N ASN A 100 -17.17 -17.46 12.76
CA ASN A 100 -18.24 -17.91 13.64
C ASN A 100 -18.90 -16.71 14.34
N GLY A 101 -20.06 -16.96 14.94
CA GLY A 101 -20.82 -15.92 15.64
C GLY A 101 -21.52 -14.95 14.69
N ASP A 102 -21.40 -13.65 14.99
CA ASP A 102 -22.11 -12.60 14.27
C ASP A 102 -21.52 -12.29 12.88
N VAL A 103 -22.28 -11.49 12.11
CA VAL A 103 -21.91 -11.13 10.73
C VAL A 103 -20.59 -10.36 10.64
N TYR A 104 -20.25 -9.55 11.64
CA TYR A 104 -19.04 -8.73 11.62
C TYR A 104 -17.79 -9.59 11.78
N ARG A 105 -17.86 -10.61 12.66
CA ARG A 105 -16.78 -11.59 12.82
C ARG A 105 -16.56 -12.38 11.54
N LYS A 106 -17.63 -12.88 10.92
CA LYS A 106 -17.54 -13.63 9.65
C LYS A 106 -16.94 -12.78 8.53
N LEU A 107 -17.48 -11.59 8.29
CA LEU A 107 -16.96 -10.66 7.28
C LEU A 107 -15.50 -10.28 7.55
N MET A 108 -15.14 -9.98 8.80
CA MET A 108 -13.76 -9.64 9.13
C MET A 108 -12.81 -10.83 8.87
N SER A 109 -13.22 -12.05 9.23
CA SER A 109 -12.41 -13.24 8.94
C SER A 109 -12.22 -13.47 7.44
N GLU A 110 -13.25 -13.23 6.61
CA GLU A 110 -13.17 -13.34 5.15
C GLU A 110 -12.27 -12.25 4.54
N ILE A 111 -12.35 -11.01 5.02
CA ILE A 111 -11.50 -9.89 4.59
C ILE A 111 -10.03 -10.18 4.89
N ILE A 112 -9.71 -10.55 6.15
CA ILE A 112 -8.34 -10.87 6.56
C ILE A 112 -7.83 -12.08 5.78
N ALA A 113 -8.63 -13.14 5.64
CA ALA A 113 -8.25 -14.33 4.90
C ALA A 113 -7.93 -14.03 3.43
N MET A 114 -8.75 -13.23 2.75
CA MET A 114 -8.49 -12.86 1.36
C MET A 114 -7.16 -12.11 1.21
N ILE A 115 -6.94 -11.10 2.06
CA ILE A 115 -5.73 -10.28 2.01
C ILE A 115 -4.48 -11.13 2.32
N VAL A 116 -4.51 -11.92 3.40
CA VAL A 116 -3.39 -12.77 3.82
C VAL A 116 -3.11 -13.87 2.80
N CYS A 117 -4.14 -14.52 2.25
CA CYS A 117 -3.93 -15.60 1.28
C CYS A 117 -3.22 -15.08 0.02
N TYR A 118 -3.58 -13.87 -0.45
CA TYR A 118 -3.13 -13.31 -1.72
C TYR A 118 -2.16 -12.13 -1.57
N HIS A 119 -1.43 -12.04 -0.46
CA HIS A 119 -0.39 -11.02 -0.27
C HIS A 119 0.79 -11.19 -1.26
N HIS A 120 0.85 -12.31 -1.97
CA HIS A 120 1.73 -12.51 -3.13
C HIS A 120 0.91 -12.73 -4.40
N GLY A 121 1.31 -12.06 -5.50
CA GLY A 121 0.76 -12.31 -6.85
C GLY A 121 -0.54 -11.58 -7.19
N GLY A 122 -1.00 -10.66 -6.34
CA GLY A 122 -2.22 -9.90 -6.58
C GLY A 122 -3.47 -10.54 -5.96
N MET A 123 -4.46 -9.69 -5.66
CA MET A 123 -5.67 -10.11 -4.97
C MET A 123 -6.69 -10.69 -5.96
N GLU A 124 -7.21 -11.87 -5.64
CA GLU A 124 -8.25 -12.55 -6.42
C GLU A 124 -9.66 -12.01 -6.15
N ASP A 125 -10.58 -12.34 -7.06
CA ASP A 125 -12.01 -12.15 -6.82
C ASP A 125 -12.53 -13.12 -5.75
N PHE A 126 -13.44 -12.64 -4.90
CA PHE A 126 -14.14 -13.52 -3.95
C PHE A 126 -14.95 -14.59 -4.68
N ILE A 127 -15.59 -14.24 -5.79
CA ILE A 127 -16.35 -15.15 -6.65
C ILE A 127 -15.93 -14.85 -8.09
N SER A 128 -15.38 -15.85 -8.78
CA SER A 128 -14.97 -15.69 -10.18
C SER A 128 -16.17 -15.67 -11.13
N PRO A 129 -16.00 -15.28 -12.41
CA PRO A 129 -17.04 -15.41 -13.43
C PRO A 129 -17.59 -16.84 -13.59
N GLU A 130 -16.78 -17.86 -13.29
CA GLU A 130 -17.13 -19.27 -13.29
C GLU A 130 -17.90 -19.71 -12.02
N LEU A 131 -18.17 -18.77 -11.10
CA LEU A 131 -18.81 -18.99 -9.79
C LEU A 131 -17.93 -19.76 -8.80
N ASP A 132 -16.61 -19.75 -8.99
CA ASP A 132 -15.66 -20.36 -8.07
C ASP A 132 -15.26 -19.40 -6.95
N VAL A 133 -15.15 -19.93 -5.73
CA VAL A 133 -14.66 -19.17 -4.58
C VAL A 133 -13.17 -19.50 -4.37
N LYS A 134 -12.30 -18.80 -5.10
CA LYS A 134 -10.85 -19.09 -5.17
C LYS A 134 -10.17 -19.17 -3.81
N LEU A 135 -10.55 -18.29 -2.87
CA LEU A 135 -10.05 -18.31 -1.49
C LEU A 135 -10.32 -19.66 -0.80
N LEU A 136 -11.52 -20.21 -0.98
CA LEU A 136 -11.90 -21.49 -0.38
C LEU A 136 -11.17 -22.65 -1.03
N ASN A 137 -11.02 -22.63 -2.35
CA ASN A 137 -10.25 -23.63 -3.08
C ASN A 137 -8.78 -23.67 -2.63
N ARG A 138 -8.14 -22.50 -2.47
CA ARG A 138 -6.73 -22.40 -2.05
C ARG A 138 -6.50 -22.78 -0.58
N THR A 139 -7.45 -22.45 0.29
CA THR A 139 -7.36 -22.79 1.73
C THR A 139 -7.89 -24.19 2.05
N GLY A 140 -8.73 -24.77 1.20
CA GLY A 140 -9.45 -26.03 1.47
C GLY A 140 -10.58 -25.91 2.48
N TRP A 141 -10.97 -24.69 2.89
CA TRP A 141 -12.08 -24.46 3.82
C TRP A 141 -13.43 -24.36 3.07
N PRO A 142 -14.55 -24.87 3.59
CA PRO A 142 -14.70 -25.65 4.82
C PRO A 142 -14.53 -27.16 4.59
N ASP A 143 -14.43 -27.61 3.34
CA ASP A 143 -14.59 -29.03 2.99
C ASP A 143 -13.50 -29.94 3.57
N LYS A 144 -12.28 -29.43 3.77
CA LYS A 144 -11.14 -30.16 4.36
C LYS A 144 -10.98 -29.92 5.87
N LEU A 145 -12.03 -29.50 6.58
CA LEU A 145 -11.97 -29.28 8.04
C LEU A 145 -11.61 -30.55 8.84
N GLY A 146 -11.91 -31.74 8.32
CA GLY A 146 -11.63 -33.03 8.97
C GLY A 146 -10.33 -33.71 8.53
N GLU A 147 -9.61 -33.16 7.54
CA GLU A 147 -8.34 -33.73 7.07
C GLU A 147 -7.18 -33.19 7.92
N ALA A 148 -6.26 -34.08 8.29
CA ALA A 148 -5.03 -33.70 8.99
C ALA A 148 -4.11 -32.94 8.02
N ASP A 149 -4.03 -31.62 8.16
CA ASP A 149 -3.02 -30.78 7.51
C ASP A 149 -1.87 -30.55 8.49
N ASN A 150 -0.90 -31.48 8.49
CA ASN A 150 0.25 -31.45 9.40
C ASN A 150 1.07 -30.17 9.26
N ALA A 151 1.26 -29.67 8.03
CA ALA A 151 1.99 -28.43 7.78
C ALA A 151 1.27 -27.24 8.42
N HIS A 152 -0.05 -27.14 8.25
CA HIS A 152 -0.82 -26.09 8.90
C HIS A 152 -0.81 -26.20 10.43
N MET A 153 -0.96 -27.39 11.00
CA MET A 153 -0.89 -27.59 12.46
C MET A 153 0.48 -27.15 13.01
N GLN A 154 1.56 -27.51 12.33
CA GLN A 154 2.91 -27.12 12.68
C GLN A 154 3.12 -25.60 12.61
N ALA A 155 2.63 -24.95 11.54
CA ALA A 155 2.67 -23.50 11.42
C ALA A 155 1.93 -22.81 12.58
N CYS A 156 0.74 -23.32 12.95
CA CYS A 156 -0.04 -22.85 14.09
C CYS A 156 0.72 -22.96 15.41
N GLU A 157 1.25 -24.13 15.72
CA GLU A 157 1.94 -24.38 16.99
C GLU A 157 3.16 -23.47 17.14
N ARG A 158 4.01 -23.40 16.10
CA ARG A 158 5.23 -22.59 16.11
C ARG A 158 4.93 -21.09 16.15
N PHE A 159 3.93 -20.64 15.40
CA PHE A 159 3.48 -19.25 15.45
C PHE A 159 2.99 -18.86 16.86
N LEU A 160 2.18 -19.70 17.49
CA LEU A 160 1.63 -19.43 18.82
C LEU A 160 2.69 -19.48 19.93
N ASP A 161 3.73 -20.33 19.81
CA ASP A 161 4.85 -20.38 20.77
C ASP A 161 5.80 -19.18 20.60
N ARG A 162 6.00 -18.69 19.37
CA ARG A 162 7.07 -17.74 19.03
C ARG A 162 6.63 -16.30 18.84
N VAL A 163 5.42 -16.07 18.32
CA VAL A 163 4.96 -14.74 17.88
C VAL A 163 3.90 -14.17 18.81
N MET A 164 2.80 -14.88 19.03
CA MET A 164 1.68 -14.37 19.83
C MET A 164 0.81 -15.51 20.39
N GLY A 165 0.52 -15.46 21.69
CA GLY A 165 -0.36 -16.43 22.34
C GLY A 165 -1.81 -16.32 21.88
N LEU A 166 -2.55 -17.42 21.98
CA LEU A 166 -3.92 -17.50 21.44
C LEU A 166 -4.90 -16.50 22.10
N GLU A 167 -4.77 -16.26 23.41
CA GLU A 167 -5.63 -15.31 24.13
C GLU A 167 -5.45 -13.87 23.61
N GLN A 168 -4.20 -13.44 23.42
CA GLN A 168 -3.87 -12.13 22.85
C GLN A 168 -4.40 -11.98 21.42
N LEU A 169 -4.29 -13.06 20.63
CA LEU A 169 -4.78 -13.08 19.26
C LEU A 169 -6.32 -13.02 19.20
N ASP A 170 -7.00 -13.68 20.13
CA ASP A 170 -8.46 -13.63 20.27
C ASP A 170 -8.95 -12.23 20.64
N GLU A 171 -8.27 -11.55 21.56
CA GLU A 171 -8.54 -10.16 21.94
C GLU A 171 -8.34 -9.21 20.76
N LEU A 172 -7.23 -9.37 20.03
CA LEU A 172 -6.91 -8.55 18.87
C LEU A 172 -7.93 -8.75 17.74
N PHE A 173 -8.35 -9.99 17.46
CA PHE A 173 -9.42 -10.26 16.50
C PHE A 173 -10.75 -9.63 16.93
N HIS A 174 -11.08 -9.69 18.23
CA HIS A 174 -12.29 -9.02 18.72
C HIS A 174 -12.25 -7.52 18.48
N ALA A 175 -11.10 -6.87 18.72
CA ALA A 175 -10.89 -5.46 18.43
C ALA A 175 -11.04 -5.15 16.92
N ALA A 176 -10.46 -5.97 16.04
CA ALA A 176 -10.61 -5.82 14.58
C ALA A 176 -12.07 -5.97 14.11
N ALA A 177 -12.80 -6.97 14.61
CA ALA A 177 -14.22 -7.13 14.31
C ALA A 177 -15.05 -5.92 14.79
N LYS A 178 -14.66 -5.31 15.91
CA LYS A 178 -15.25 -4.07 16.41
C LYS A 178 -14.94 -2.88 15.50
N GLU A 179 -13.73 -2.75 14.95
CA GLU A 179 -13.39 -1.70 13.97
C GLU A 179 -14.32 -1.74 12.76
N LEU A 180 -14.61 -2.93 12.22
CA LEU A 180 -15.54 -3.09 11.10
C LEU A 180 -16.97 -2.71 11.48
N ARG A 181 -17.43 -3.10 12.67
CA ARG A 181 -18.74 -2.69 13.19
C ARG A 181 -18.81 -1.16 13.31
N ASP A 182 -17.82 -0.55 13.93
CA ASP A 182 -17.75 0.90 14.12
C ASP A 182 -17.72 1.64 12.77
N PHE A 183 -16.98 1.13 11.78
CA PHE A 183 -16.95 1.67 10.43
C PHE A 183 -18.34 1.65 9.77
N ILE A 184 -19.05 0.52 9.85
CA ILE A 184 -20.41 0.38 9.30
C ILE A 184 -21.38 1.33 10.03
N ASP A 185 -21.35 1.34 11.36
CA ASP A 185 -22.22 2.17 12.19
C ASP A 185 -21.98 3.67 12.00
N MET A 186 -20.72 4.10 11.87
CA MET A 186 -20.38 5.50 11.60
C MET A 186 -20.89 5.98 10.24
N ASN A 187 -20.78 5.16 9.20
CA ASN A 187 -21.28 5.52 7.87
C ASN A 187 -22.81 5.52 7.82
N ARG A 188 -23.45 4.55 8.50
CA ARG A 188 -24.91 4.55 8.66
C ARG A 188 -25.42 5.80 9.36
N LYS A 189 -24.73 6.28 10.41
CA LYS A 189 -25.06 7.54 11.11
C LYS A 189 -24.89 8.80 10.25
N ARG A 190 -24.13 8.71 9.16
CA ARG A 190 -23.93 9.79 8.16
C ARG A 190 -24.88 9.65 6.97
N ASP A 191 -25.88 8.78 7.06
CA ASP A 191 -26.79 8.43 5.96
C ASP A 191 -26.07 7.93 4.69
N ILE A 192 -24.88 7.34 4.86
CA ILE A 192 -24.11 6.70 3.79
C ILE A 192 -24.43 5.21 3.78
N MET A 193 -25.05 4.74 2.69
CA MET A 193 -25.27 3.31 2.46
C MET A 193 -24.03 2.68 1.85
N LEU A 194 -23.29 1.90 2.66
CA LEU A 194 -22.12 1.16 2.18
C LEU A 194 -22.53 0.11 1.16
N SER A 195 -21.99 0.24 -0.04
CA SER A 195 -22.14 -0.73 -1.14
C SER A 195 -20.93 -1.68 -1.21
N PRO A 196 -21.02 -2.79 -1.97
CA PRO A 196 -19.88 -3.67 -2.21
C PRO A 196 -18.62 -2.94 -2.71
N PHE A 197 -18.79 -1.86 -3.48
CA PHE A 197 -17.68 -1.01 -3.93
C PHE A 197 -16.92 -0.37 -2.77
N HIS A 198 -17.60 0.08 -1.72
CA HIS A 198 -16.94 0.67 -0.55
C HIS A 198 -16.15 -0.37 0.24
N PHE A 199 -16.69 -1.58 0.39
CA PHE A 199 -15.94 -2.70 0.98
C PHE A 199 -14.74 -3.09 0.12
N HIS A 200 -14.89 -3.12 -1.20
CA HIS A 200 -13.77 -3.36 -2.11
C HIS A 200 -12.65 -2.33 -1.92
N LEU A 201 -12.98 -1.04 -1.80
CA LEU A 201 -11.98 0.01 -1.53
C LEU A 201 -11.31 -0.17 -0.17
N LEU A 202 -12.06 -0.54 0.88
CA LEU A 202 -11.50 -0.84 2.20
C LEU A 202 -10.53 -2.03 2.12
N ILE A 203 -10.93 -3.12 1.46
CA ILE A 203 -10.10 -4.32 1.28
C ILE A 203 -8.83 -4.00 0.49
N LYS A 204 -8.95 -3.25 -0.62
CA LYS A 204 -7.79 -2.80 -1.41
C LYS A 204 -6.87 -1.88 -0.61
N TYR A 205 -7.42 -1.01 0.24
CA TYR A 205 -6.62 -0.17 1.12
C TYR A 205 -5.84 -1.00 2.14
N LEU A 206 -6.51 -1.91 2.86
CA LEU A 206 -5.88 -2.80 3.84
C LEU A 206 -4.83 -3.71 3.19
N TYR A 207 -5.13 -4.23 2.00
CA TYR A 207 -4.16 -4.96 1.18
C TYR A 207 -2.94 -4.12 0.86
N SER A 208 -3.14 -2.88 0.38
CA SER A 208 -2.01 -1.99 0.11
C SER A 208 -1.19 -1.68 1.35
N CYS A 209 -1.82 -1.58 2.53
CA CYS A 209 -1.09 -1.39 3.79
C CYS A 209 -0.19 -2.59 4.10
N LEU A 210 -0.69 -3.82 3.90
CA LEU A 210 0.09 -5.04 4.12
C LEU A 210 1.25 -5.13 3.12
N ILE A 211 0.98 -4.95 1.82
CA ILE A 211 2.02 -5.03 0.77
C ILE A 211 3.11 -3.99 0.97
N ASP A 212 2.73 -2.74 1.30
CA ASP A 212 3.69 -1.68 1.56
C ASP A 212 4.55 -1.98 2.81
N ALA A 213 3.91 -2.45 3.89
CA ALA A 213 4.62 -2.82 5.12
C ALA A 213 5.58 -4.00 4.92
N ASP A 214 5.15 -5.06 4.24
CA ASP A 214 5.94 -6.26 3.92
C ASP A 214 7.17 -5.92 3.07
N ARG A 215 6.95 -5.20 1.97
CA ARG A 215 8.03 -4.77 1.07
C ARG A 215 8.98 -3.78 1.73
N TYR A 216 8.46 -2.83 2.50
CA TYR A 216 9.31 -1.83 3.13
C TYR A 216 10.16 -2.43 4.26
N ASP A 217 9.60 -3.35 5.06
CA ASP A 217 10.37 -4.09 6.06
C ASP A 217 11.49 -4.92 5.41
N THR A 218 11.15 -5.67 4.36
CA THR A 218 12.13 -6.41 3.56
C THR A 218 13.21 -5.49 2.98
N TYR A 219 12.84 -4.32 2.44
CA TYR A 219 13.80 -3.34 1.91
C TYR A 219 14.76 -2.83 2.98
N LEU A 220 14.24 -2.45 4.16
CA LEU A 220 15.06 -1.97 5.27
C LEU A 220 16.06 -3.05 5.71
N PHE A 221 15.60 -4.29 5.82
CA PHE A 221 16.47 -5.42 6.07
C PHE A 221 17.49 -5.59 4.93
N MET A 222 17.10 -5.77 3.68
CA MET A 222 18.03 -6.04 2.58
C MET A 222 19.08 -4.95 2.37
N GLN A 223 18.73 -3.68 2.61
CA GLN A 223 19.65 -2.54 2.51
C GLN A 223 20.44 -2.25 3.79
N ASN A 224 20.22 -3.01 4.87
CA ASN A 224 20.76 -2.74 6.20
C ASN A 224 20.53 -1.29 6.65
N LYS A 225 19.31 -0.78 6.38
CA LYS A 225 18.88 0.57 6.72
C LYS A 225 17.93 0.55 7.89
N LYS A 226 17.97 1.61 8.68
CA LYS A 226 16.92 1.91 9.66
C LYS A 226 15.84 2.73 8.97
N GLU A 227 14.63 2.61 9.50
CA GLU A 227 13.54 3.47 9.08
C GLU A 227 13.90 4.94 9.28
N GLU A 228 13.71 5.72 8.22
CA GLU A 228 13.91 7.17 8.24
C GLU A 228 12.67 7.86 8.81
N GLU A 229 12.85 9.06 9.38
CA GLU A 229 11.72 9.84 9.86
C GLU A 229 10.84 10.30 8.70
N ASP A 230 9.52 10.25 8.92
CA ASP A 230 8.55 10.79 7.98
C ASP A 230 8.85 12.26 7.66
N ILE A 231 8.77 12.59 6.37
CA ILE A 231 8.92 13.96 5.88
C ILE A 231 7.86 14.84 6.55
N LYS A 232 8.31 15.95 7.14
CA LYS A 232 7.43 17.00 7.67
C LYS A 232 6.75 17.72 6.50
N ILE A 233 5.64 17.16 6.04
CA ILE A 233 5.02 17.53 4.76
C ILE A 233 4.64 19.01 4.67
N ASN A 234 4.23 19.64 5.78
CA ASN A 234 3.92 21.07 5.79
C ASN A 234 5.16 21.94 5.58
N ILE A 235 6.33 21.51 6.05
CA ILE A 235 7.60 22.20 5.77
C ILE A 235 7.93 22.11 4.29
N LEU A 236 7.75 20.93 3.69
CA LEU A 236 7.96 20.71 2.26
C LEU A 236 7.01 21.57 1.42
N TRP A 237 5.73 21.61 1.77
CA TRP A 237 4.73 22.43 1.08
C TRP A 237 5.03 23.93 1.17
N ASN A 238 5.47 24.41 2.33
CA ASN A 238 5.88 25.81 2.48
C ASN A 238 7.10 26.13 1.59
N LYS A 239 8.11 25.25 1.56
CA LYS A 239 9.27 25.38 0.66
C LYS A 239 8.83 25.49 -0.81
N PHE A 240 7.92 24.61 -1.25
CA PHE A 240 7.41 24.63 -2.63
C PHE A 240 6.54 25.85 -2.95
N SER A 241 5.75 26.33 -1.98
CA SER A 241 4.96 27.56 -2.12
C SER A 241 5.85 28.81 -2.28
N GLU A 242 6.97 28.87 -1.56
CA GLU A 242 7.97 29.94 -1.71
C GLU A 242 8.61 29.92 -3.10
N LYS A 243 9.00 28.75 -3.60
CA LYS A 243 9.54 28.56 -4.95
C LYS A 243 8.55 28.99 -6.04
N LEU A 244 7.28 28.63 -5.91
CA LEU A 244 6.23 29.13 -6.83
C LEU A 244 6.08 30.65 -6.77
N SER A 245 6.20 31.25 -5.58
CA SER A 245 6.08 32.70 -5.42
C SER A 245 7.28 33.45 -6.04
N VAL A 246 8.46 32.85 -6.07
CA VAL A 246 9.60 33.36 -6.87
C VAL A 246 9.28 33.27 -8.36
N LYS A 247 8.73 32.15 -8.82
CA LYS A 247 8.35 31.98 -10.23
C LYS A 247 7.26 32.97 -10.66
N GLU A 248 6.27 33.22 -9.82
CA GLU A 248 5.23 34.23 -10.04
C GLU A 248 5.83 35.61 -10.28
N ARG A 249 6.74 36.06 -9.40
CA ARG A 249 7.46 37.33 -9.56
C ARG A 249 8.23 37.40 -10.87
N SER A 250 8.91 36.32 -11.26
CA SER A 250 9.61 36.28 -12.56
C SER A 250 8.70 36.47 -13.77
N PHE A 251 7.42 36.07 -13.68
CA PHE A 251 6.44 36.31 -14.74
C PHE A 251 5.95 37.76 -14.75
N GLN A 252 5.80 38.37 -13.56
CA GLN A 252 5.42 39.78 -13.41
C GLN A 252 6.53 40.73 -13.88
N ASP A 253 7.79 40.39 -13.60
CA ASP A 253 8.95 41.21 -13.97
C ASP A 253 9.36 41.04 -15.44
N LYS A 254 8.78 40.05 -16.13
CA LYS A 254 9.05 39.81 -17.55
C LYS A 254 8.61 41.03 -18.38
N LYS A 255 9.57 41.62 -19.10
CA LYS A 255 9.31 42.68 -20.09
C LYS A 255 8.53 42.11 -21.28
N THR A 256 7.60 42.90 -21.78
CA THR A 256 6.75 42.59 -22.94
C THR A 256 7.15 43.49 -24.10
N GLU A 257 7.08 42.95 -25.32
CA GLU A 257 7.50 43.63 -26.54
C GLU A 257 6.30 44.24 -27.30
N SER A 258 5.07 43.88 -26.91
CA SER A 258 3.84 44.40 -27.51
C SER A 258 2.70 44.56 -26.49
N GLU A 259 1.71 45.38 -26.84
CA GLU A 259 0.48 45.54 -26.04
C GLU A 259 -0.29 44.22 -25.86
N LEU A 260 -0.26 43.34 -26.87
CA LEU A 260 -0.92 42.04 -26.79
C LEU A 260 -0.23 41.14 -25.76
N GLU A 261 1.10 41.13 -25.74
CA GLU A 261 1.85 40.37 -24.74
C GLU A 261 1.59 40.87 -23.32
N GLU A 262 1.47 42.19 -23.13
CA GLU A 262 1.13 42.77 -21.82
C GLU A 262 -0.29 42.36 -21.39
N LYS A 263 -1.27 42.40 -22.31
CA LYS A 263 -2.63 41.90 -22.03
C LYS A 263 -2.63 40.43 -21.63
N ILE A 264 -1.90 39.58 -22.35
CA ILE A 264 -1.80 38.14 -22.04
C ILE A 264 -1.14 37.92 -20.68
N LYS A 265 -0.09 38.67 -20.37
CA LYS A 265 0.62 38.60 -19.09
C LYS A 265 -0.32 38.96 -17.92
N LEU A 266 -1.10 40.04 -18.06
CA LEU A 266 -2.09 40.44 -17.06
C LEU A 266 -3.17 39.38 -16.88
N LEU A 267 -3.73 38.84 -17.97
CA LEU A 267 -4.72 37.76 -17.90
C LEU A 267 -4.18 36.50 -17.20
N ARG A 268 -2.92 36.12 -17.48
CA ARG A 268 -2.27 34.99 -16.78
C ARG A 268 -2.10 35.27 -15.29
N HIS A 269 -1.76 36.50 -14.93
CA HIS A 269 -1.65 36.90 -13.52
C HIS A 269 -3.02 36.87 -12.81
N ASP A 270 -4.08 37.32 -13.47
CA ASP A 270 -5.44 37.25 -12.93
C ASP A 270 -5.89 35.79 -12.70
N ILE A 271 -5.62 34.89 -13.64
CA ILE A 271 -5.92 33.45 -13.50
C ILE A 271 -5.14 32.84 -12.33
N TRP A 272 -3.87 33.20 -12.18
CA TRP A 272 -3.04 32.74 -11.05
C TRP A 272 -3.62 33.19 -9.72
N LYS A 273 -3.96 34.48 -9.60
CA LYS A 273 -4.55 35.07 -8.39
C LYS A 273 -5.87 34.39 -8.03
N GLN A 274 -6.75 34.18 -9.02
CA GLN A 274 -8.01 33.45 -8.83
C GLN A 274 -7.76 32.03 -8.32
N CYS A 275 -6.81 31.29 -8.90
CA CYS A 275 -6.48 29.93 -8.43
C CYS A 275 -5.96 29.92 -6.99
N LYS A 276 -5.11 30.89 -6.63
CA LYS A 276 -4.60 31.06 -5.27
C LYS A 276 -5.72 31.37 -4.28
N GLU A 277 -6.61 32.31 -4.58
CA GLU A 277 -7.75 32.68 -3.73
C GLU A 277 -8.75 31.53 -3.61
N PHE A 278 -8.97 30.78 -4.69
CA PHE A 278 -9.88 29.63 -4.70
C PHE A 278 -9.39 28.45 -3.85
N SER A 279 -8.11 28.43 -3.44
CA SER A 279 -7.57 27.41 -2.52
C SER A 279 -8.25 27.36 -1.15
N ASP A 280 -8.97 28.43 -0.78
CA ASP A 280 -9.76 28.54 0.45
C ASP A 280 -11.10 27.79 0.41
N GLN A 281 -11.50 27.30 -0.76
CA GLN A 281 -12.70 26.49 -0.88
C GLN A 281 -12.57 25.15 -0.13
N PRO A 282 -13.68 24.57 0.36
CA PRO A 282 -13.66 23.27 1.02
C PRO A 282 -13.13 22.17 0.09
N THR A 283 -12.77 21.02 0.64
CA THR A 283 -12.41 19.86 -0.21
C THR A 283 -13.62 19.43 -1.04
N GLY A 284 -13.44 19.33 -2.35
CA GLY A 284 -14.51 19.03 -3.30
C GLY A 284 -13.99 18.81 -4.71
N ILE A 285 -14.91 18.72 -5.67
CA ILE A 285 -14.62 18.58 -7.10
C ILE A 285 -14.83 19.93 -7.77
N TYR A 286 -13.80 20.42 -8.46
CA TYR A 286 -13.79 21.73 -9.09
C TYR A 286 -13.27 21.67 -10.52
N THR A 287 -13.73 22.58 -11.36
CA THR A 287 -13.34 22.68 -12.77
C THR A 287 -12.58 23.97 -13.02
N LEU A 288 -11.36 23.87 -13.57
CA LEU A 288 -10.57 25.02 -14.02
C LEU A 288 -10.69 25.17 -15.54
N THR A 289 -11.49 26.14 -16.00
CA THR A 289 -11.68 26.43 -17.42
C THR A 289 -10.76 27.57 -17.85
N VAL A 290 -9.65 27.22 -18.51
CA VAL A 290 -8.66 28.17 -19.01
C VAL A 290 -8.25 27.74 -20.43
N PRO A 291 -8.10 28.67 -21.40
CA PRO A 291 -7.67 28.33 -22.75
C PRO A 291 -6.26 27.73 -22.80
N THR A 292 -5.89 27.13 -23.92
CA THR A 292 -4.50 26.71 -24.19
C THR A 292 -3.57 27.93 -24.12
N GLY A 293 -2.38 27.74 -23.55
CA GLY A 293 -1.45 28.84 -23.30
C GLY A 293 -1.87 29.80 -22.17
N GLY A 294 -2.96 29.55 -21.44
CA GLY A 294 -3.41 30.39 -20.32
C GLY A 294 -2.70 30.13 -18.98
N GLY A 295 -1.64 29.30 -18.95
CA GLY A 295 -0.89 29.03 -17.71
C GLY A 295 -1.50 27.96 -16.78
N LYS A 296 -2.36 27.07 -17.31
CA LYS A 296 -3.07 26.03 -16.54
C LYS A 296 -2.20 25.26 -15.55
N THR A 297 -1.06 24.73 -16.01
CA THR A 297 -0.19 23.86 -15.20
C THR A 297 0.19 24.52 -13.89
N LEU A 298 0.89 25.66 -13.94
CA LEU A 298 1.39 26.31 -12.73
C LEU A 298 0.28 26.97 -11.89
N SER A 299 -0.78 27.50 -12.52
CA SER A 299 -1.93 28.04 -11.77
C SER A 299 -2.69 26.94 -11.03
N SER A 300 -2.86 25.75 -11.63
CA SER A 300 -3.46 24.60 -10.96
C SER A 300 -2.58 24.04 -9.84
N LEU A 301 -1.26 24.03 -10.03
CA LEU A 301 -0.31 23.66 -8.99
C LEU A 301 -0.32 24.64 -7.82
N ARG A 302 -0.45 25.95 -8.10
CA ARG A 302 -0.62 26.99 -7.08
C ARG A 302 -1.85 26.71 -6.22
N TYR A 303 -3.01 26.49 -6.84
CA TYR A 303 -4.21 26.08 -6.12
C TYR A 303 -3.95 24.82 -5.27
N ALA A 304 -3.36 23.78 -5.87
CA ALA A 304 -3.15 22.50 -5.21
C ALA A 304 -2.24 22.60 -3.98
N LEU A 305 -1.14 23.36 -4.06
CA LEU A 305 -0.21 23.56 -2.94
C LEU A 305 -0.84 24.39 -1.82
N ASP A 306 -1.45 25.55 -2.12
CA ASP A 306 -2.11 26.35 -1.09
C ASP A 306 -3.27 25.58 -0.43
N HIS A 307 -4.04 24.81 -1.21
CA HIS A 307 -5.11 23.97 -0.66
C HIS A 307 -4.54 22.82 0.18
N ALA A 308 -3.44 22.19 -0.24
CA ALA A 308 -2.80 21.10 0.50
C ALA A 308 -2.28 21.56 1.87
N ILE A 309 -1.67 22.75 1.95
CA ILE A 309 -1.22 23.36 3.20
C ILE A 309 -2.41 23.58 4.14
N LYS A 310 -3.48 24.24 3.65
CA LYS A 310 -4.64 24.61 4.47
C LYS A 310 -5.46 23.40 4.93
N SER A 311 -5.60 22.40 4.07
CA SER A 311 -6.43 21.22 4.33
C SER A 311 -5.64 20.00 4.81
N GLY A 312 -4.35 20.16 5.11
CA GLY A 312 -3.48 19.11 5.65
C GLY A 312 -3.30 17.91 4.71
N LYS A 313 -3.40 18.10 3.39
CA LYS A 313 -3.21 17.00 2.42
C LYS A 313 -1.74 16.62 2.34
N LYS A 314 -1.49 15.33 2.25
CA LYS A 314 -0.12 14.77 2.21
C LYS A 314 0.45 14.60 0.81
N ARG A 315 -0.39 14.63 -0.23
CA ARG A 315 0.00 14.32 -1.62
C ARG A 315 -0.80 15.18 -2.60
N ILE A 316 -0.18 15.51 -3.73
CA ILE A 316 -0.83 16.09 -4.91
C ILE A 316 -0.63 15.08 -6.03
N LEU A 317 -1.72 14.64 -6.65
CA LEU A 317 -1.70 13.68 -7.76
C LEU A 317 -2.10 14.41 -9.04
N TYR A 318 -1.23 14.40 -10.04
CA TYR A 318 -1.49 15.01 -11.34
C TYR A 318 -1.73 13.90 -12.37
N VAL A 319 -2.96 13.78 -12.85
CA VAL A 319 -3.36 12.72 -13.80
C VAL A 319 -3.54 13.35 -15.18
N LEU A 320 -2.78 12.85 -16.16
CA LEU A 320 -2.75 13.37 -17.52
C LEU A 320 -2.89 12.24 -18.53
N PRO A 321 -3.53 12.51 -19.69
CA PRO A 321 -3.91 11.45 -20.64
C PRO A 321 -2.76 10.91 -21.51
N PHE A 322 -1.64 11.64 -21.63
CA PHE A 322 -0.55 11.28 -22.54
C PHE A 322 0.81 11.37 -21.84
N THR A 323 1.67 10.37 -22.04
CA THR A 323 3.02 10.32 -21.48
C THR A 323 3.84 11.55 -21.82
N THR A 324 3.80 12.02 -23.06
CA THR A 324 4.53 13.22 -23.49
C THR A 324 4.07 14.49 -22.75
N ILE A 325 2.79 14.57 -22.37
CA ILE A 325 2.26 15.69 -21.59
C ILE A 325 2.62 15.53 -20.11
N ILE A 326 2.75 14.29 -19.61
CA ILE A 326 3.25 14.00 -18.26
C ILE A 326 4.70 14.49 -18.15
N GLU A 327 5.59 14.05 -19.02
CA GLU A 327 7.01 14.40 -19.02
C GLU A 327 7.20 15.92 -19.08
N GLN A 328 6.51 16.60 -20.02
CA GLN A 328 6.58 18.05 -20.15
C GLN A 328 6.09 18.79 -18.90
N ASN A 329 4.99 18.33 -18.29
CA ASN A 329 4.50 18.97 -17.07
C ASN A 329 5.42 18.66 -15.88
N ALA A 330 5.93 17.44 -15.77
CA ALA A 330 6.86 17.04 -14.72
C ALA A 330 8.13 17.87 -14.78
N ASP A 331 8.71 18.11 -15.95
CA ASP A 331 9.89 18.97 -16.12
C ASP A 331 9.61 20.44 -15.74
N VAL A 332 8.42 20.95 -16.09
CA VAL A 332 7.99 22.29 -15.66
C VAL A 332 7.86 22.35 -14.14
N VAL A 333 7.27 21.34 -13.50
CA VAL A 333 7.14 21.29 -12.03
C VAL A 333 8.51 21.12 -11.36
N ARG A 334 9.35 20.22 -11.86
CA ARG A 334 10.70 19.94 -11.37
C ARG A 334 11.58 21.19 -11.41
N SER A 335 11.58 21.90 -12.53
CA SER A 335 12.36 23.13 -12.70
C SER A 335 11.87 24.28 -11.83
N VAL A 336 10.55 24.35 -11.55
CA VAL A 336 9.98 25.43 -10.74
C VAL A 336 10.11 25.17 -9.25
N LEU A 337 9.86 23.94 -8.82
CA LEU A 337 9.86 23.58 -7.39
C LEU A 337 11.23 23.16 -6.87
N GLU A 338 12.16 22.77 -7.75
CA GLU A 338 13.40 22.08 -7.39
C GLU A 338 13.05 20.87 -6.49
N ALA A 339 12.15 20.03 -6.99
CA ALA A 339 11.45 19.04 -6.20
C ALA A 339 12.27 17.77 -5.90
N ASP A 340 13.48 17.61 -6.42
CA ASP A 340 14.33 16.41 -6.25
C ASP A 340 13.51 15.10 -6.35
N ASP A 341 13.68 14.19 -5.39
CA ASP A 341 12.96 12.91 -5.29
C ASP A 341 11.50 13.05 -4.81
N TYR A 342 11.03 14.27 -4.50
CA TYR A 342 9.64 14.52 -4.06
C TYR A 342 8.65 14.63 -5.24
N LEU A 343 9.14 14.64 -6.49
CA LEU A 343 8.31 14.55 -7.69
C LEU A 343 8.53 13.18 -8.36
N LEU A 344 7.54 12.31 -8.22
CA LEU A 344 7.54 11.00 -8.88
C LEU A 344 6.74 11.05 -10.19
N GLU A 345 7.38 10.64 -11.28
CA GLU A 345 6.72 10.37 -12.55
C GLU A 345 6.35 8.88 -12.61
N HIS A 346 5.10 8.59 -12.96
CA HIS A 346 4.62 7.23 -13.11
C HIS A 346 3.91 7.07 -14.46
N HIS A 347 4.45 6.22 -15.31
CA HIS A 347 3.93 5.95 -16.64
C HIS A 347 3.28 4.58 -16.64
N SER A 348 1.97 4.55 -16.87
CA SER A 348 1.23 3.31 -17.05
C SER A 348 0.76 3.25 -18.49
N ASN A 349 1.00 2.12 -19.14
CA ASN A 349 0.45 1.84 -20.46
C ASN A 349 -0.35 0.53 -20.41
N VAL A 350 -1.24 0.31 -21.39
CA VAL A 350 -1.93 -0.98 -21.51
C VAL A 350 -0.89 -2.00 -21.97
N VAL A 351 -0.56 -2.95 -21.10
CA VAL A 351 0.31 -4.08 -21.43
C VAL A 351 -0.53 -5.12 -22.16
N ASN A 352 -0.12 -5.52 -23.37
CA ASN A 352 -0.73 -6.65 -24.04
C ASN A 352 -0.17 -7.93 -23.42
N LEU A 353 -0.97 -8.61 -22.61
CA LEU A 353 -0.58 -9.81 -21.86
C LEU A 353 -0.21 -11.00 -22.77
N GLU A 354 -0.52 -10.94 -24.07
CA GLU A 354 -0.14 -11.97 -25.05
C GLU A 354 1.35 -11.90 -25.47
N GLU A 355 2.01 -10.75 -25.33
CA GLU A 355 3.43 -10.58 -25.71
C GLU A 355 4.42 -10.79 -24.57
N TYR A 356 3.97 -10.74 -23.31
CA TYR A 356 4.79 -10.92 -22.13
C TYR A 356 4.38 -12.21 -21.42
N GLY A 357 4.95 -13.33 -21.85
CA GLY A 357 4.74 -14.61 -21.15
C GLY A 357 5.16 -14.48 -19.69
N THR A 358 4.22 -14.62 -18.75
CA THR A 358 4.36 -14.90 -17.30
C THR A 358 5.51 -14.26 -16.48
N ASP A 359 6.22 -13.27 -17.00
CA ASP A 359 7.41 -12.64 -16.39
C ASP A 359 7.03 -11.48 -15.44
N GLU A 360 5.74 -11.34 -15.08
CA GLU A 360 5.25 -10.39 -14.07
C GLU A 360 5.68 -10.74 -12.63
N TYR A 361 6.56 -11.73 -12.44
CA TYR A 361 7.18 -12.04 -11.15
C TYR A 361 8.39 -11.17 -10.78
N HIS A 362 8.78 -10.20 -11.61
CA HIS A 362 9.98 -9.38 -11.38
C HIS A 362 9.80 -8.08 -10.59
N TYR A 363 8.63 -7.84 -9.97
CA TYR A 363 8.51 -6.92 -8.85
C TYR A 363 8.44 -7.70 -7.53
N ARG A 364 9.54 -8.39 -7.20
CA ARG A 364 9.82 -8.84 -5.83
C ARG A 364 10.63 -7.78 -5.12
#